data_AF-A0A4P5VD30-F1
#
_entry.id   AF-A0A4P5VD30-F1
#
_cell.length_a   1.000
_cell.length_b   1.000
_cell.length_c   1.000
_cell.angle_alpha   90.00
_cell.angle_beta   90.00
_cell.angle_gamma   90.00
#
_symmetry.space_group_name_H-M   'P 1'
#
loop_
_entity.id
_entity.type
_entity.pdbx_description
1 polymer ?
#
loop_
_entity_poly.entity_id
_entity_poly.type
_entity_poly.pdbx_seq_one_letter_code
_entity_poly.pdbx_strand_id
1 'polypeptide(L)'
;MPLRRRHAAPTLLVGYLSLMPAAGAALVLPFDPLPSAFQTWLNKQRDWPKGQRLEFSRIGQCLDQTARQSPYRMPVYTCLAGEVRISGGTQPSQVCQLQRVSYFPNVKRTRYWTAQCRPAT
;
A
#
# COMPACT_ATOMS: atom_id res chain seq x y z
N MET A 1 50.68 6.07 56.36
CA MET A 1 50.83 7.26 55.49
C MET A 1 51.95 6.98 54.50
N PRO A 2 51.94 7.39 53.20
CA PRO A 2 51.10 8.38 52.48
C PRO A 2 50.14 7.74 51.43
N LEU A 3 48.90 8.20 51.20
CA LEU A 3 48.37 9.33 50.41
C LEU A 3 48.08 9.05 48.90
N ARG A 4 46.79 9.23 48.54
CA ARG A 4 46.20 9.55 47.21
C ARG A 4 46.09 8.38 46.21
N ARG A 5 44.99 8.18 45.47
CA ARG A 5 44.02 9.14 44.91
C ARG A 5 42.58 8.62 44.98
N ARG A 6 41.68 9.50 45.43
CA ARG A 6 40.28 9.59 44.97
C ARG A 6 40.27 10.43 43.69
N HIS A 7 39.50 10.02 42.69
CA HIS A 7 38.85 10.79 41.59
C HIS A 7 38.25 9.72 40.66
N ALA A 8 37.12 9.84 39.99
CA ALA A 8 35.92 10.67 40.02
C ALA A 8 35.02 9.98 38.97
N ALA A 9 33.71 9.96 39.17
CA ALA A 9 32.77 9.50 38.15
C ALA A 9 32.94 10.30 36.85
N PRO A 10 32.59 9.68 35.71
CA PRO A 10 31.62 10.37 34.89
C PRO A 10 30.41 9.47 34.62
N THR A 11 29.30 9.91 35.20
CA THR A 11 27.96 9.72 34.67
C THR A 11 27.95 10.08 33.19
N LEU A 12 27.71 9.10 32.31
CA LEU A 12 27.24 9.38 30.96
C LEU A 12 25.89 8.69 30.78
N LEU A 13 24.85 9.52 30.85
CA LEU A 13 23.55 9.27 30.26
C LEU A 13 23.74 8.87 28.80
N VAL A 14 23.31 7.66 28.45
CA VAL A 14 22.79 7.33 27.13
C VAL A 14 21.61 6.42 27.42
N GLY A 15 20.41 6.94 27.51
CA GLY A 15 19.66 7.30 26.33
C GLY A 15 18.58 6.24 26.18
N TYR A 16 17.45 6.49 26.86
CA TYR A 16 16.15 5.98 26.43
C TYR A 16 16.10 6.05 24.90
N LEU A 17 15.82 4.94 24.23
CA LEU A 17 14.71 4.87 23.29
C LEU A 17 14.53 3.42 22.88
N SER A 18 13.40 2.87 23.34
CA SER A 18 12.80 1.67 22.83
C SER A 18 12.77 1.70 21.31
N LEU A 19 13.60 0.87 20.65
CA LEU A 19 13.39 0.54 19.24
C LEU A 19 12.23 -0.46 19.16
N MET A 20 11.02 0.04 19.37
CA MET A 20 9.87 -0.53 18.70
C MET A 20 9.99 -0.12 17.23
N PRO A 21 10.14 -1.04 16.26
CA PRO A 21 9.77 -0.70 14.89
C PRO A 21 8.29 -0.32 14.95
N ALA A 22 8.05 0.95 14.62
CA ALA A 22 6.76 1.60 14.60
C ALA A 22 5.69 0.61 14.15
N ALA A 23 4.70 0.39 15.02
CA ALA A 23 3.44 -0.19 14.62
C ALA A 23 3.05 0.51 13.33
N GLY A 24 2.95 -0.26 12.25
CA GLY A 24 2.63 0.24 10.92
C GLY A 24 1.45 1.18 11.08
N ALA A 25 1.72 2.47 10.87
CA ALA A 25 0.68 3.46 10.80
C ALA A 25 -0.17 3.03 9.61
N ALA A 26 -1.26 2.32 9.90
CA ALA A 26 -2.39 2.26 9.00
C ALA A 26 -2.84 3.72 8.90
N LEU A 27 -2.22 4.44 7.97
CA LEU A 27 -2.62 5.75 7.53
C LEU A 27 -3.98 5.54 6.86
N VAL A 28 -5.00 5.40 7.69
CA VAL A 28 -6.36 5.77 7.31
C VAL A 28 -6.26 7.28 7.14
N LEU A 29 -5.86 7.72 5.94
CA LEU A 29 -5.94 9.12 5.57
C LEU A 29 -7.43 9.38 5.30
N PRO A 30 -8.13 10.16 6.14
CA PRO A 30 -9.51 10.56 5.87
C PRO A 30 -9.62 11.41 4.59
N PHE A 31 -8.48 11.79 4.01
CA PHE A 31 -8.35 12.55 2.78
C PHE A 31 -7.14 12.04 2.00
N ASP A 32 -7.21 10.84 1.42
CA ASP A 32 -6.30 10.56 0.30
C ASP A 32 -6.76 11.50 -0.83
N PRO A 33 -5.92 12.45 -1.30
CA PRO A 33 -6.32 13.36 -2.37
C PRO A 33 -6.80 12.55 -3.56
N LEU A 34 -7.92 12.92 -4.19
CA LEU A 34 -8.33 12.26 -5.43
C LEU A 34 -7.48 12.81 -6.59
N PRO A 35 -6.84 11.94 -7.40
CA PRO A 35 -6.74 10.48 -7.28
C PRO A 35 -5.72 10.04 -6.22
N SER A 36 -6.04 8.98 -5.47
CA SER A 36 -5.19 8.55 -4.35
C SER A 36 -3.76 8.23 -4.76
N ALA A 37 -2.80 8.37 -3.84
CA ALA A 37 -1.40 8.02 -4.10
C ALA A 37 -1.28 6.57 -4.60
N PHE A 38 -2.13 5.68 -4.07
CA PHE A 38 -2.21 4.30 -4.51
C PHE A 38 -2.82 4.15 -5.92
N GLN A 39 -3.86 4.91 -6.29
CA GLN A 39 -4.38 4.94 -7.66
C GLN A 39 -3.28 5.33 -8.66
N THR A 40 -2.54 6.39 -8.31
CA THR A 40 -1.44 6.88 -9.13
C THR A 40 -0.35 5.83 -9.30
N TRP A 41 -0.02 5.12 -8.21
CA TRP A 41 0.94 4.01 -8.25
C TRP A 41 0.44 2.83 -9.10
N LEU A 42 -0.84 2.46 -9.00
CA LEU A 42 -1.46 1.40 -9.82
C LEU A 42 -1.37 1.72 -11.31
N ASN A 43 -1.73 2.94 -11.71
CA ASN A 43 -1.70 3.37 -13.11
C ASN A 43 -0.27 3.44 -13.70
N LYS A 44 0.76 3.53 -12.84
CA LYS A 44 2.17 3.46 -13.26
C LYS A 44 2.67 2.02 -13.42
N GLN A 45 1.95 1.01 -12.93
CA GLN A 45 2.33 -0.39 -13.13
C GLN A 45 2.16 -0.75 -14.61
N ARG A 46 3.24 -1.22 -15.23
CA ARG A 46 3.27 -1.57 -16.65
C ARG A 46 2.99 -3.05 -16.91
N ASP A 47 3.24 -3.90 -15.93
CA ASP A 47 3.22 -5.36 -16.07
C ASP A 47 1.91 -5.95 -15.58
N TRP A 48 0.81 -5.53 -16.20
CA TRP A 48 -0.48 -6.17 -15.95
C TRP A 48 -0.56 -7.52 -16.66
N PRO A 49 -1.28 -8.51 -16.09
CA PRO A 49 -1.40 -9.82 -16.69
C PRO A 49 -1.85 -9.75 -18.15
N LYS A 50 -1.29 -10.62 -19.00
CA LYS A 50 -1.74 -10.86 -20.38
C LYS A 50 -1.56 -9.68 -21.36
N GLY A 51 -0.62 -8.77 -21.12
CA GLY A 51 -0.34 -7.66 -22.05
C GLY A 51 -1.47 -6.63 -22.12
N GLN A 52 -2.36 -6.63 -21.14
CA GLN A 52 -3.40 -5.62 -20.98
C GLN A 52 -2.80 -4.37 -20.33
N ARG A 53 -3.39 -3.22 -20.62
CA ARG A 53 -3.19 -1.95 -19.94
C ARG A 53 -4.44 -1.66 -19.13
N LEU A 54 -4.26 -1.57 -17.82
CA LEU A 54 -5.31 -1.18 -16.88
C LEU A 54 -5.15 0.29 -16.52
N GLU A 55 -6.23 1.04 -16.66
CA GLU A 55 -6.31 2.43 -16.24
C GLU A 55 -7.45 2.56 -15.24
N PHE A 56 -7.09 2.81 -13.98
CA PHE A 56 -8.01 3.02 -12.88
C PHE A 56 -8.39 4.50 -12.87
N SER A 57 -9.64 4.81 -13.23
CA SER A 57 -10.14 6.18 -13.42
C SER A 57 -10.80 6.73 -12.15
N ARG A 58 -11.50 5.87 -11.42
CA ARG A 58 -12.06 6.18 -10.10
C ARG A 58 -11.81 4.98 -9.21
N ILE A 59 -11.08 5.12 -8.12
CA ILE A 59 -11.09 4.13 -7.05
C ILE A 59 -11.61 4.79 -5.78
N GLY A 60 -12.45 4.07 -5.05
CA GLY A 60 -12.97 4.53 -3.78
C GLY A 60 -11.91 4.49 -2.69
N GLN A 61 -12.38 4.54 -1.44
CA GLN A 61 -11.51 4.57 -0.27
C GLN A 61 -10.50 3.42 -0.28
N CYS A 62 -9.25 3.78 -0.06
CA CYS A 62 -8.13 2.86 0.02
C CYS A 62 -7.75 2.65 1.49
N LEU A 63 -7.38 1.42 1.82
CA LEU A 63 -6.99 0.99 3.15
C LEU A 63 -5.63 0.29 3.07
N ASP A 64 -4.69 0.75 3.88
CA ASP A 64 -3.47 0.00 4.18
C ASP A 64 -3.73 -0.87 5.41
N GLN A 65 -3.67 -2.18 5.23
CA GLN A 65 -3.80 -3.14 6.31
C GLN A 65 -2.43 -3.72 6.65
N THR A 66 -2.06 -3.61 7.92
CA THR A 66 -0.92 -4.33 8.47
C THR A 66 -1.18 -5.84 8.50
N ALA A 67 -0.12 -6.65 8.65
CA ALA A 67 -0.24 -8.10 8.81
C ALA A 67 -1.19 -8.53 9.94
N ARG A 68 -1.28 -7.73 11.02
CA ARG A 68 -2.16 -8.03 12.16
C ARG A 68 -3.65 -7.83 11.82
N GLN A 69 -3.96 -6.86 10.95
CA GLN A 69 -5.32 -6.49 10.55
C GLN A 69 -5.82 -7.31 9.36
N SER A 70 -4.91 -7.76 8.50
CA SER A 70 -5.25 -8.51 7.28
C SER A 70 -5.75 -9.92 7.60
N PRO A 71 -6.86 -10.37 6.96
CA PRO A 71 -7.34 -11.75 7.11
C PRO A 71 -6.33 -12.79 6.60
N TYR A 72 -5.38 -12.38 5.76
CA TYR A 72 -4.32 -13.23 5.22
C TYR A 72 -3.03 -13.19 6.06
N ARG A 73 -3.04 -12.51 7.21
CA ARG A 73 -1.88 -12.35 8.09
C ARG A 73 -0.64 -11.74 7.41
N MET A 74 -0.84 -10.96 6.36
CA MET A 74 0.22 -10.30 5.59
C MET A 74 -0.20 -8.87 5.21
N PRO A 75 0.72 -7.90 5.11
CA PRO A 75 0.38 -6.53 4.75
C PRO A 75 -0.30 -6.49 3.38
N VAL A 76 -1.33 -5.65 3.24
CA VAL A 76 -2.09 -5.51 2.00
C VAL A 76 -2.67 -4.11 1.85
N TYR A 77 -2.47 -3.51 0.68
CA TYR A 77 -3.16 -2.28 0.30
C TYR A 77 -4.40 -2.64 -0.48
N THR A 78 -5.58 -2.18 -0.08
CA THR A 78 -6.85 -2.51 -0.74
C THR A 78 -7.68 -1.27 -1.00
N CYS A 79 -8.21 -1.12 -2.21
CA CYS A 79 -9.26 -0.14 -2.48
C CYS A 79 -10.52 -0.84 -2.94
N LEU A 80 -11.66 -0.27 -2.56
CA LEU A 80 -12.99 -0.81 -2.82
C LEU A 80 -13.78 0.17 -3.69
N ALA A 81 -14.57 -0.38 -4.61
CA ALA A 81 -15.41 0.34 -5.57
C ALA A 81 -14.61 1.22 -6.55
N GLY A 82 -15.12 1.36 -7.77
CA GLY A 82 -14.46 2.16 -8.79
C GLY A 82 -14.75 1.76 -10.22
N GLU A 83 -13.98 2.33 -11.13
CA GLU A 83 -14.00 2.00 -12.55
C GLU A 83 -12.57 1.76 -13.04
N VAL A 84 -12.40 0.69 -13.83
CA VAL A 84 -11.16 0.36 -14.51
C VAL A 84 -11.42 0.22 -16.00
N ARG A 85 -10.64 0.93 -16.79
CA ARG A 85 -10.58 0.77 -18.24
C ARG A 85 -9.49 -0.25 -18.57
N ILE A 86 -9.88 -1.27 -19.30
CA ILE A 86 -9.01 -2.34 -19.77
C ILE A 86 -8.82 -2.13 -21.27
N SER A 87 -7.58 -2.04 -21.71
CA SER A 87 -7.21 -1.87 -23.11
C SER A 87 -6.00 -2.73 -23.44
N GLY A 88 -5.75 -3.04 -24.71
CA GLY A 88 -4.61 -3.88 -25.10
C GLY A 88 -4.87 -5.39 -24.98
N GLY A 89 -4.01 -6.17 -25.61
CA GLY A 89 -4.28 -7.56 -25.97
C GLY A 89 -5.11 -7.68 -27.26
N THR A 90 -5.60 -8.88 -27.57
CA THR A 90 -6.44 -9.18 -28.75
C THR A 90 -7.92 -8.80 -28.58
N GLN A 91 -8.31 -8.27 -27.43
CA GLN A 91 -9.70 -7.95 -27.09
C GLN A 91 -9.98 -6.45 -27.23
N PRO A 92 -11.21 -6.06 -27.59
CA PRO A 92 -11.62 -4.66 -27.64
C PRO A 92 -11.55 -4.03 -26.24
N SER A 93 -11.33 -2.71 -26.18
CA SER A 93 -11.27 -2.00 -24.91
C SER A 93 -12.61 -2.10 -24.16
N GLN A 94 -12.52 -2.24 -22.84
CA GLN A 94 -13.64 -2.48 -21.94
C GLN A 94 -13.56 -1.51 -20.76
N VAL A 95 -14.70 -1.14 -20.23
CA VAL A 95 -14.82 -0.44 -18.96
C VAL A 95 -15.54 -1.35 -18.00
N CYS A 96 -14.90 -1.67 -16.87
CA CYS A 96 -15.45 -2.55 -15.86
C CYS A 96 -15.66 -1.82 -14.54
N GLN A 97 -16.74 -2.18 -13.84
CA GLN A 97 -16.92 -1.78 -12.44
C GLN A 97 -15.90 -2.53 -11.58
N LEU A 98 -14.99 -1.78 -10.95
CA LEU A 98 -13.99 -2.33 -10.04
C LEU A 98 -14.66 -2.58 -8.69
N GLN A 99 -14.75 -3.83 -8.28
CA GLN A 99 -15.24 -4.16 -6.93
C GLN A 99 -14.12 -3.96 -5.91
N ARG A 100 -12.93 -4.45 -6.25
CA ARG A 100 -11.78 -4.46 -5.35
C ARG A 100 -10.49 -4.51 -6.14
N VAL A 101 -9.47 -3.79 -5.66
CA VAL A 101 -8.08 -4.01 -6.03
C VAL A 101 -7.25 -4.17 -4.77
N SER A 102 -6.35 -5.15 -4.75
CA SER A 102 -5.46 -5.40 -3.63
C SER A 102 -4.03 -5.61 -4.10
N TYR A 103 -3.09 -4.93 -3.44
CA TYR A 103 -1.66 -5.10 -3.64
C TYR A 103 -1.02 -5.74 -2.42
N PHE A 104 -0.25 -6.80 -2.66
CA PHE A 104 0.47 -7.56 -1.65
C PHE A 104 1.97 -7.26 -1.76
N PRO A 105 2.52 -6.32 -0.98
CA PRO A 105 3.91 -5.86 -1.11
C PRO A 105 4.93 -6.98 -0.95
N ASN A 106 4.70 -7.92 -0.02
CA ASN A 106 5.62 -9.03 0.26
C ASN A 106 5.91 -9.91 -0.97
N VAL A 107 4.92 -10.07 -1.85
CA VAL A 107 5.02 -10.88 -3.08
C VAL A 107 4.96 -10.02 -4.34
N LYS A 108 5.02 -8.69 -4.20
CA LYS A 108 4.90 -7.69 -5.26
C LYS A 108 3.79 -8.00 -6.28
N ARG A 109 2.65 -8.48 -5.79
CA ARG A 109 1.55 -8.94 -6.66
C ARG A 109 0.32 -8.09 -6.46
N THR A 110 -0.30 -7.73 -7.57
CA THR A 110 -1.63 -7.08 -7.58
C THR A 110 -2.69 -8.09 -7.98
N ARG A 111 -3.83 -8.06 -7.29
CA ARG A 111 -5.06 -8.76 -7.66
C ARG A 111 -6.17 -7.75 -7.79
N TYR A 112 -7.00 -7.88 -8.81
CA TYR A 112 -8.14 -7.02 -9.02
C TYR A 112 -9.36 -7.88 -9.36
N TRP A 113 -10.52 -7.39 -8.96
CA TRP A 113 -11.80 -8.04 -9.16
C TRP A 113 -12.72 -7.02 -9.81
N THR A 114 -13.21 -7.38 -10.98
CA THR A 114 -14.16 -6.61 -11.76
C THR A 114 -15.51 -7.31 -11.73
N ALA A 115 -16.57 -6.52 -11.72
CA ALA A 115 -17.92 -6.99 -11.97
C ALA A 115 -18.26 -6.81 -13.45
N GLN A 116 -19.45 -6.27 -13.70
CA GLN A 116 -19.96 -5.97 -15.03
C GLN A 116 -18.95 -5.13 -15.84
N CYS A 117 -18.62 -5.66 -17.01
CA CYS A 117 -17.81 -4.99 -18.02
C CYS A 117 -18.69 -4.63 -19.19
N ARG A 118 -18.47 -3.44 -19.75
CA ARG A 118 -19.11 -2.99 -20.99
C ARG A 118 -18.03 -2.60 -22.00
N PRO A 119 -18.31 -2.68 -23.31
CA PRO A 119 -17.42 -2.14 -24.32
C PRO A 119 -17.13 -0.67 -24.02
N ALA A 120 -15.87 -0.27 -24.20
CA ALA A 120 -15.49 1.11 -24.07
C ALA A 120 -15.84 1.84 -25.36
N THR A 121 -16.97 2.55 -25.37
CA THR A 121 -17.36 3.49 -26.43
C THR A 121 -16.37 4.64 -26.56
#